data_AF-X0WRP4-F1
#
_entry.id   AF-X0WRP4-F1
#
_cell.length_a   1.000
_cell.length_b   1.000
_cell.length_c   1.000
_cell.angle_alpha   90.00
_cell.angle_beta   90.00
_cell.angle_gamma   90.00
#
_symmetry.space_group_name_H-M   'P 1'
#
loop_
_entity.id
_entity.type
_entity.pdbx_description
1 polymer ?
#
loop_
_entity_poly.entity_id
_entity_poly.type
_entity_poly.pdbx_seq_one_letter_code
_entity_poly.pdbx_strand_id
1 'polypeptide(L)'
;NGIIWSEIPAPPLAAAIGSVVIQPGYTDPGAILIGSPTGGVALSPDGGFTWIPMPPTGMAAAQIYPAFDINYGTNGVYYATGTSVTPYVTAGVVRYDAPLFAWTPIDLTGQGDGVAAGTAFENSIAAGNGILSTAGCGTESVLYVTDAAVVAAVNVPPWFAQGAMCRCLNPLAFPFGPAPPYWENAPEALALGQNFGDTAFGQAFLWESNGVGTTRLWSIDSNTGDGGWMGLYHYTDTLADCVTLIAPATGDMIIAPMPIAT
;
A
#
# COMPACT_ATOMS: atom_id res chain seq x y z
N ASN A 1 6.43 -23.72 -22.70
CA ASN A 1 7.27 -24.87 -22.28
C ASN A 1 8.41 -24.37 -21.40
N GLY A 2 8.16 -24.15 -20.11
CA GLY A 2 9.21 -23.92 -19.11
C GLY A 2 9.46 -25.23 -18.38
N ILE A 3 10.65 -25.84 -18.53
CA ILE A 3 10.90 -27.21 -18.04
C ILE A 3 12.27 -27.34 -17.35
N ILE A 4 12.94 -26.23 -17.02
CA ILE A 4 14.22 -26.29 -16.31
C ILE A 4 14.10 -25.42 -15.06
N TRP A 5 14.15 -26.08 -13.92
CA TRP A 5 14.37 -25.44 -12.63
C TRP A 5 15.88 -25.37 -12.39
N SER A 6 16.38 -24.19 -12.10
CA SER A 6 17.76 -23.98 -11.66
C SER A 6 17.76 -23.30 -10.30
N GLU A 7 18.71 -23.68 -9.46
CA GLU A 7 18.96 -22.99 -8.21
C GLU A 7 19.52 -21.58 -8.50
N ILE A 8 19.04 -20.59 -7.76
CA ILE A 8 19.56 -19.22 -7.78
C ILE A 8 20.31 -18.94 -6.48
N PRO A 9 21.31 -18.03 -6.48
CA PRO A 9 21.98 -17.63 -5.25
C PRO A 9 20.99 -17.13 -4.21
N ALA A 10 21.23 -17.51 -2.95
CA ALA A 10 20.41 -17.03 -1.84
C ALA A 10 20.57 -15.51 -1.69
N PRO A 11 19.46 -14.77 -1.47
CA PRO A 11 19.55 -13.35 -1.20
C PRO A 11 20.27 -13.06 0.12
N PRO A 12 20.94 -11.90 0.25
CA PRO A 12 21.70 -11.50 1.43
C PRO A 12 20.77 -10.98 2.56
N LEU A 13 19.71 -11.71 2.87
CA LEU A 13 18.84 -11.41 4.01
C LEU A 13 19.26 -12.25 5.22
N ALA A 14 19.23 -11.64 6.40
CA ALA A 14 19.56 -12.32 7.65
C ALA A 14 18.49 -13.32 8.12
N ALA A 15 17.35 -13.40 7.44
CA ALA A 15 16.18 -14.19 7.81
C ALA A 15 15.53 -14.82 6.57
N ALA A 16 14.50 -15.65 6.81
CA ALA A 16 13.68 -16.24 5.76
C ALA A 16 13.07 -15.17 4.84
N ILE A 17 12.75 -15.58 3.61
CA ILE A 17 11.97 -14.76 2.68
C ILE A 17 10.51 -14.87 3.10
N GLY A 18 9.89 -13.74 3.46
CA GLY A 18 8.48 -13.69 3.86
C GLY A 18 7.56 -13.23 2.74
N SER A 19 8.08 -12.45 1.79
CA SER A 19 7.32 -11.95 0.64
C SER A 19 8.20 -11.81 -0.60
N VAL A 20 7.59 -11.96 -1.77
CA VAL A 20 8.24 -11.80 -3.08
C VAL A 20 7.32 -11.00 -3.99
N VAL A 21 7.87 -10.00 -4.69
CA VAL A 21 7.14 -9.24 -5.71
C VAL A 21 7.98 -9.15 -6.99
N ILE A 22 7.30 -9.24 -8.12
CA ILE A 22 7.88 -9.22 -9.46
C ILE A 22 7.55 -7.88 -10.13
N GLN A 23 8.48 -7.33 -10.88
CA GLN A 23 8.31 -6.08 -11.62
C GLN A 23 7.07 -6.09 -12.53
N PRO A 24 6.25 -5.02 -12.51
CA PRO A 24 5.16 -4.81 -13.47
C PRO A 24 5.65 -4.78 -14.92
N GLY A 25 4.94 -5.48 -15.81
CA GLY A 25 5.33 -5.59 -17.21
C GLY A 25 6.63 -6.37 -17.43
N TYR A 26 6.99 -7.26 -16.49
CA TYR A 26 8.20 -8.08 -16.44
C TYR A 26 8.89 -8.31 -17.81
N THR A 27 10.08 -7.73 -17.96
CA THR A 27 10.93 -7.90 -19.14
C THR A 27 12.12 -8.80 -18.79
N ASP A 28 12.12 -10.06 -19.22
CA ASP A 28 13.16 -11.07 -18.92
C ASP A 28 14.59 -10.50 -19.12
N PRO A 29 15.43 -10.43 -18.07
CA PRO A 29 15.29 -11.12 -16.77
C PRO A 29 14.45 -10.42 -15.69
N GLY A 30 14.09 -9.14 -15.83
CA GLY A 30 13.16 -8.42 -14.96
C GLY A 30 13.65 -8.22 -13.52
N ALA A 31 13.08 -7.24 -12.81
CA ALA A 31 13.41 -7.03 -11.41
C ALA A 31 12.51 -7.85 -10.46
N ILE A 32 13.08 -8.26 -9.33
CA ILE A 32 12.41 -8.96 -8.22
C ILE A 32 12.73 -8.23 -6.91
N LEU A 33 11.72 -7.98 -6.09
CA LEU A 33 11.88 -7.53 -4.71
C LEU A 33 11.49 -8.65 -3.76
N ILE A 34 12.19 -8.70 -2.63
CA ILE A 34 11.86 -9.61 -1.53
C ILE A 34 11.87 -8.88 -0.19
N GLY A 35 10.99 -9.29 0.71
CA GLY A 35 10.86 -8.79 2.07
C GLY A 35 11.12 -9.88 3.10
N SER A 36 11.73 -9.54 4.23
CA SER A 36 12.00 -10.46 5.33
C SER A 36 11.08 -10.22 6.53
N PRO A 37 10.86 -11.23 7.40
CA PRO A 37 10.23 -11.11 8.72
C PRO A 37 10.96 -10.20 9.72
N THR A 38 12.15 -9.72 9.37
CA THR A 38 13.06 -8.98 10.25
C THR A 38 13.33 -7.55 9.77
N GLY A 39 12.49 -7.01 8.89
CA GLY A 39 12.63 -5.63 8.39
C GLY A 39 13.53 -5.45 7.15
N GLY A 40 14.07 -6.53 6.58
CA GLY A 40 15.01 -6.46 5.44
C GLY A 40 14.29 -6.44 4.10
N VAL A 41 14.86 -5.70 3.13
CA VAL A 41 14.46 -5.74 1.71
C VAL A 41 15.70 -6.00 0.86
N ALA A 42 15.56 -6.82 -0.18
CA ALA A 42 16.58 -6.99 -1.20
C ALA A 42 15.98 -6.91 -2.60
N LEU A 43 16.77 -6.37 -3.53
CA LEU A 43 16.44 -6.21 -4.94
C LEU A 43 17.32 -7.14 -5.77
N SER A 44 16.71 -7.89 -6.67
CA SER A 44 17.42 -8.50 -7.80
C SER A 44 17.03 -7.77 -9.08
N PRO A 45 17.98 -7.16 -9.81
CA PRO A 45 17.70 -6.48 -11.07
C PRO A 45 17.64 -7.43 -12.27
N ASP A 46 17.95 -8.72 -12.07
CA ASP A 46 18.23 -9.69 -13.11
C ASP A 46 17.55 -11.04 -12.83
N GLY A 47 16.28 -11.05 -12.43
CA GLY A 47 15.49 -12.28 -12.34
C GLY A 47 15.98 -13.27 -11.27
N GLY A 48 16.71 -12.78 -10.26
CA GLY A 48 17.22 -13.56 -9.14
C GLY A 48 18.67 -14.02 -9.29
N PHE A 49 19.38 -13.67 -10.37
CA PHE A 49 20.79 -14.08 -10.54
C PHE A 49 21.75 -13.35 -9.59
N THR A 50 21.49 -12.08 -9.31
CA THR A 50 22.23 -11.27 -8.35
C THR A 50 21.29 -10.53 -7.41
N TRP A 51 21.77 -10.21 -6.21
CA TRP A 51 20.97 -9.58 -5.17
C TRP A 51 21.71 -8.40 -4.53
N ILE A 52 20.99 -7.32 -4.34
CA ILE A 52 21.46 -6.07 -3.73
C ILE A 52 20.64 -5.86 -2.45
N PRO A 53 21.27 -5.89 -1.26
CA PRO A 53 20.57 -5.55 -0.03
C PRO A 53 20.19 -4.07 -0.06
N MET A 54 18.94 -3.75 0.22
CA MET A 54 18.49 -2.36 0.35
C MET A 54 18.83 -1.83 1.75
N PRO A 55 18.96 -0.51 1.92
CA PRO A 55 19.09 0.10 3.24
C PRO A 55 17.93 -0.30 4.17
N PRO A 56 18.13 -0.26 5.50
CA PRO A 56 17.06 -0.53 6.45
C PRO A 56 15.84 0.38 6.20
N THR A 57 14.65 -0.21 6.20
CA THR A 57 13.37 0.52 6.01
C THR A 57 13.02 1.43 7.18
N GLY A 58 13.64 1.21 8.34
CA GLY A 58 13.26 1.83 9.61
C GLY A 58 12.15 1.07 10.35
N MET A 59 11.44 0.14 9.69
CA MET A 59 10.44 -0.72 10.32
C MET A 59 11.14 -1.85 11.09
N ALA A 60 11.23 -1.72 12.41
CA ALA A 60 11.96 -2.67 13.25
C ALA A 60 11.21 -4.01 13.39
N ALA A 61 11.88 -5.13 13.09
CA ALA A 61 11.41 -6.50 13.35
C ALA A 61 9.97 -6.80 12.86
N ALA A 62 9.63 -6.28 11.68
CA ALA A 62 8.35 -6.49 11.02
C ALA A 62 8.49 -7.42 9.82
N GLN A 63 7.45 -8.19 9.52
CA GLN A 63 7.28 -8.78 8.20
C GLN A 63 7.09 -7.65 7.20
N ILE A 64 8.01 -7.55 6.24
CA ILE A 64 7.97 -6.53 5.19
C ILE A 64 7.21 -7.06 3.97
N TYR A 65 6.37 -6.22 3.41
CA TYR A 65 5.74 -6.42 2.10
C TYR A 65 6.23 -5.31 1.17
N PRO A 66 7.11 -5.60 0.20
CA PRO A 66 7.53 -4.63 -0.80
C PRO A 66 6.49 -4.54 -1.93
N ALA A 67 6.51 -3.45 -2.69
CA ALA A 67 5.84 -3.34 -3.98
C ALA A 67 6.68 -2.50 -4.95
N PHE A 68 6.56 -2.79 -6.24
CA PHE A 68 7.00 -1.87 -7.27
C PHE A 68 5.92 -0.83 -7.52
N ASP A 69 6.31 0.39 -7.90
CA ASP A 69 5.38 1.28 -8.58
C ASP A 69 4.96 0.69 -9.93
N ILE A 70 3.69 0.86 -10.32
CA ILE A 70 3.20 0.36 -11.61
C ILE A 70 4.02 0.91 -12.80
N ASN A 71 4.58 2.11 -12.65
CA ASN A 71 5.43 2.78 -13.63
C ASN A 71 6.93 2.61 -13.31
N TYR A 72 7.32 1.55 -12.59
CA TYR A 72 8.70 1.29 -12.17
C TYR A 72 9.72 1.39 -13.31
N GLY A 73 9.40 0.90 -14.50
CA GLY A 73 10.29 0.97 -15.66
C GLY A 73 10.68 2.41 -16.06
N THR A 74 9.90 3.39 -15.63
CA THR A 74 10.13 4.83 -15.88
C THR A 74 10.66 5.55 -14.65
N ASN A 75 10.13 5.28 -13.45
CA ASN A 75 10.42 6.06 -12.25
C ASN A 75 11.40 5.40 -11.26
N GLY A 76 11.65 4.08 -11.37
CA GLY A 76 12.53 3.35 -10.47
C GLY A 76 12.07 3.32 -9.01
N VAL A 77 10.77 3.51 -8.75
CA VAL A 77 10.22 3.64 -7.39
C VAL A 77 9.76 2.29 -6.85
N TYR A 78 10.01 2.10 -5.56
CA TYR A 78 9.54 0.96 -4.79
C TYR A 78 8.86 1.44 -3.50
N TYR A 79 7.93 0.66 -3.01
CA TYR A 79 7.25 0.88 -1.74
C TYR A 79 7.51 -0.30 -0.80
N ALA A 80 7.38 -0.08 0.50
CA ALA A 80 7.34 -1.14 1.48
C ALA A 80 6.40 -0.78 2.63
N THR A 81 5.76 -1.81 3.17
CA THR A 81 4.99 -1.74 4.42
C THR A 81 5.34 -2.91 5.32
N GLY A 82 4.90 -2.91 6.58
CA GLY A 82 5.12 -4.05 7.46
C GLY A 82 4.21 -4.13 8.68
N THR A 83 4.23 -5.31 9.31
CA THR A 83 3.23 -5.74 10.32
C THR A 83 3.43 -5.23 11.75
N SER A 84 4.48 -4.47 12.06
CA SER A 84 4.78 -4.07 13.45
C SER A 84 5.36 -2.66 13.55
N VAL A 85 4.69 -1.82 14.35
CA VAL A 85 5.13 -0.48 14.77
C VAL A 85 5.13 -0.34 16.30
N THR A 86 5.75 -1.29 17.01
CA THR A 86 5.94 -1.13 18.47
C THR A 86 7.16 -0.24 18.80
N PRO A 87 7.03 0.80 19.64
CA PRO A 87 5.90 1.71 19.80
C PRO A 87 6.33 3.13 19.37
N TYR A 88 5.58 3.74 18.46
CA TYR A 88 5.72 5.12 17.99
C TYR A 88 6.82 5.37 16.94
N VAL A 89 6.39 6.06 15.86
CA VAL A 89 7.16 6.87 14.90
C VAL A 89 8.01 6.20 13.82
N THR A 90 7.57 5.10 13.24
CA THR A 90 7.97 4.85 11.84
C THR A 90 6.73 4.56 11.04
N ALA A 91 6.52 5.38 10.01
CA ALA A 91 5.58 5.17 8.93
C ALA A 91 5.24 3.68 8.69
N GLY A 92 3.95 3.37 8.60
CA GLY A 92 3.52 2.07 8.13
C GLY A 92 3.83 1.89 6.65
N VAL A 93 4.08 2.97 5.90
CA VAL A 93 4.41 2.94 4.48
C VAL A 93 5.61 3.83 4.18
N VAL A 94 6.64 3.20 3.60
CA VAL A 94 7.84 3.87 3.12
C VAL A 94 7.96 3.73 1.61
N ARG A 95 8.56 4.74 0.99
CA ARG A 95 8.94 4.73 -0.42
C ARG A 95 10.45 4.79 -0.53
N TYR A 96 11.04 3.96 -1.39
CA TYR A 96 12.47 4.04 -1.67
C TYR A 96 12.72 4.99 -2.84
N ASP A 97 13.46 6.05 -2.56
CA ASP A 97 13.89 7.02 -3.55
C ASP A 97 15.28 6.65 -4.06
N ALA A 98 15.35 6.02 -5.24
CA ALA A 98 16.62 5.59 -5.83
C ALA A 98 17.69 6.69 -5.91
N PRO A 99 17.38 7.96 -6.25
CA PRO A 99 18.39 9.03 -6.25
C PRO A 99 18.98 9.35 -4.87
N LEU A 100 18.21 9.12 -3.81
CA LEU A 100 18.61 9.41 -2.43
C LEU A 100 19.17 8.17 -1.72
N PHE A 101 19.03 6.99 -2.33
CA PHE A 101 19.37 5.69 -1.77
C PHE A 101 18.80 5.51 -0.35
N ALA A 102 17.58 5.98 -0.11
CA ALA A 102 16.97 6.03 1.21
C ALA A 102 15.47 5.71 1.15
N TRP A 103 14.98 5.12 2.24
CA TRP A 103 13.56 4.97 2.49
C TRP A 103 13.00 6.25 3.10
N THR A 104 12.01 6.81 2.43
CA THR A 104 11.29 8.01 2.84
C THR A 104 9.90 7.57 3.33
N PRO A 105 9.57 7.83 4.59
CA PRO A 105 8.21 7.70 5.11
C PRO A 105 7.20 8.52 4.29
N ILE A 106 6.10 7.90 3.84
CA ILE A 106 5.06 8.58 3.03
C ILE A 106 3.67 8.62 3.67
N ASP A 107 3.48 7.96 4.82
CA ASP A 107 2.26 7.96 5.62
C ASP A 107 2.47 8.54 7.03
N LEU A 108 3.55 9.31 7.25
CA LEU A 108 3.81 9.89 8.57
C LEU A 108 2.64 10.75 9.03
N THR A 109 2.00 10.25 10.09
CA THR A 109 1.14 11.02 10.98
C THR A 109 1.92 12.21 11.52
N GLY A 110 1.62 13.41 11.06
CA GLY A 110 2.11 14.63 11.69
C GLY A 110 3.05 15.50 10.87
N GLN A 111 2.95 15.52 9.53
CA GLN A 111 3.36 16.74 8.81
C GLN A 111 2.38 17.88 9.10
N GLY A 112 2.54 18.47 10.30
CA GLY A 112 2.72 19.90 10.59
C GLY A 112 1.99 21.01 9.85
N ASP A 113 0.98 20.78 9.03
CA ASP A 113 0.39 21.84 8.21
C ASP A 113 -0.79 22.54 8.88
N GLY A 114 -0.61 23.04 10.12
CA GLY A 114 -1.50 24.00 10.78
C GLY A 114 -2.98 23.60 10.98
N VAL A 115 -3.43 22.44 10.49
CA VAL A 115 -4.74 21.87 10.76
C VAL A 115 -4.72 21.47 12.23
N ALA A 116 -5.58 22.11 13.02
CA ALA A 116 -5.65 21.93 14.46
C ALA A 116 -5.57 20.44 14.84
N ALA A 117 -4.82 20.13 15.90
CA ALA A 117 -4.50 18.80 16.43
C ALA A 117 -5.72 17.96 16.90
N GLY A 118 -6.90 18.15 16.31
CA GLY A 118 -8.14 17.42 16.56
C GLY A 118 -8.72 16.68 15.35
N THR A 119 -8.10 16.75 14.17
CA THR A 119 -8.41 15.86 13.03
C THR A 119 -7.12 15.22 12.55
N ALA A 120 -6.56 14.31 13.35
CA ALA A 120 -5.64 13.33 12.77
C ALA A 120 -6.35 12.72 11.55
N PHE A 121 -5.66 12.57 10.42
CA PHE A 121 -6.15 11.62 9.42
C PHE A 121 -6.35 10.29 10.19
N GLU A 122 -7.59 9.81 10.27
CA GLU A 122 -7.97 8.63 11.06
C GLU A 122 -7.27 7.35 10.57
N ASN A 123 -6.48 7.43 9.50
CA ASN A 123 -5.99 6.28 8.74
C ASN A 123 -4.46 6.29 8.63
N SER A 124 -3.78 6.52 9.76
CA SER A 124 -2.38 6.14 9.85
C SER A 124 -2.29 4.63 9.69
N ILE A 125 -1.62 4.16 8.64
CA ILE A 125 -1.41 2.73 8.47
C ILE A 125 -0.46 2.32 9.59
N ALA A 126 -0.98 1.60 10.57
CA ALA A 126 -0.19 1.20 11.73
C ALA A 126 0.58 -0.08 11.40
N ALA A 127 -0.02 -1.01 10.66
CA ALA A 127 0.62 -2.27 10.33
C ALA A 127 0.15 -2.77 8.97
N GLY A 128 0.86 -2.45 7.89
CA GLY A 128 0.45 -2.94 6.59
C GLY A 128 0.73 -4.43 6.40
N ASN A 129 -0.31 -5.16 5.99
CA ASN A 129 -0.28 -6.60 5.68
C ASN A 129 -0.11 -6.91 4.19
N GLY A 130 -0.15 -5.88 3.35
CA GLY A 130 -0.14 -5.99 1.90
C GLY A 130 -0.09 -4.61 1.28
N ILE A 131 0.61 -4.50 0.15
CA ILE A 131 0.79 -3.24 -0.57
C ILE A 131 0.80 -3.51 -2.07
N LEU A 132 0.14 -2.64 -2.83
CA LEU A 132 0.08 -2.73 -4.28
C LEU A 132 0.01 -1.34 -4.90
N SER A 133 0.78 -1.11 -5.95
CA SER A 133 0.65 0.09 -6.78
C SER A 133 -0.09 -0.27 -8.07
N THR A 134 -1.12 0.51 -8.40
CA THR A 134 -1.89 0.37 -9.64
C THR A 134 -1.75 1.63 -10.48
N ALA A 135 -2.11 1.52 -11.76
CA ALA A 135 -2.30 2.71 -12.58
C ALA A 135 -3.42 3.56 -11.98
N GLY A 136 -3.13 4.83 -11.75
CA GLY A 136 -4.13 5.87 -11.56
C GLY A 136 -4.50 6.48 -12.90
N CYS A 137 -5.06 7.68 -12.84
CA CYS A 137 -5.38 8.42 -14.04
C CYS A 137 -4.17 9.12 -14.64
N GLY A 138 -3.99 8.94 -15.96
CA GLY A 138 -2.84 9.47 -16.67
C GLY A 138 -1.54 8.74 -16.33
N THR A 139 -0.58 9.46 -15.77
CA THR A 139 0.75 8.93 -15.39
C THR A 139 0.93 8.71 -13.90
N GLU A 140 -0.09 9.03 -13.10
CA GLU A 140 -0.05 8.90 -11.65
C GLU A 140 -0.31 7.44 -11.25
N SER A 141 0.33 6.99 -10.18
CA SER A 141 0.06 5.69 -9.57
C SER A 141 -0.84 5.88 -8.35
N VAL A 142 -1.69 4.90 -8.07
CA VAL A 142 -2.44 4.81 -6.81
C VAL A 142 -1.82 3.69 -6.00
N LEU A 143 -1.53 3.94 -4.73
CA LEU A 143 -0.95 2.97 -3.82
C LEU A 143 -2.00 2.48 -2.84
N TYR A 144 -2.31 1.19 -2.86
CA TYR A 144 -3.21 0.56 -1.90
C TYR A 144 -2.41 -0.18 -0.84
N VAL A 145 -2.87 -0.08 0.40
CA VAL A 145 -2.26 -0.75 1.54
C VAL A 145 -3.36 -1.30 2.43
N THR A 146 -3.25 -2.57 2.83
CA THR A 146 -4.16 -3.16 3.81
C THR A 146 -3.58 -2.99 5.20
N ASP A 147 -4.34 -2.46 6.16
CA ASP A 147 -3.90 -2.32 7.57
C ASP A 147 -4.42 -3.50 8.41
N ALA A 148 -3.51 -4.14 9.16
CA ALA A 148 -3.80 -5.21 10.11
C ALA A 148 -4.46 -4.68 11.38
N ALA A 149 -4.22 -3.41 11.70
CA ALA A 149 -4.90 -2.78 12.82
C ALA A 149 -6.36 -2.60 12.42
N VAL A 150 -7.22 -3.43 13.02
CA VAL A 150 -8.65 -3.12 13.15
C VAL A 150 -8.69 -1.68 13.63
N VAL A 151 -9.17 -0.77 12.79
CA VAL A 151 -9.43 0.60 13.26
C VAL A 151 -10.44 0.41 14.37
N ALA A 152 -9.96 0.50 15.61
CA ALA A 152 -10.81 0.37 16.77
C ALA A 152 -11.85 1.48 16.59
N ALA A 153 -13.13 1.11 16.60
CA ALA A 153 -14.26 1.99 16.34
C ALA A 153 -14.22 3.24 17.24
N VAL A 154 -13.43 4.25 16.87
CA VAL A 154 -13.40 5.54 17.53
C VAL A 154 -14.46 6.36 16.81
N ASN A 155 -15.67 6.33 17.37
CA ASN A 155 -16.79 7.23 17.07
C ASN A 155 -17.47 7.15 15.69
N VAL A 156 -17.17 6.17 14.84
CA VAL A 156 -17.99 5.93 13.63
C VAL A 156 -19.28 5.21 14.05
N PRO A 157 -20.45 5.59 13.50
CA PRO A 157 -21.69 4.89 13.78
C PRO A 157 -21.55 3.38 13.54
N PRO A 158 -22.19 2.52 14.35
CA PRO A 158 -21.99 1.07 14.35
C PRO A 158 -22.36 0.36 13.04
N TRP A 159 -22.90 1.06 12.05
CA TRP A 159 -23.20 0.57 10.71
C TRP A 159 -22.12 0.89 9.67
N PHE A 160 -21.01 1.51 10.06
CA PHE A 160 -19.80 1.61 9.23
C PHE A 160 -18.76 0.62 9.74
N ALA A 161 -18.50 -0.43 8.97
CA ALA A 161 -17.25 -1.18 9.11
C ALA A 161 -16.13 -0.25 8.61
N GLN A 162 -15.15 0.07 9.47
CA GLN A 162 -13.96 0.77 9.02
C GLN A 162 -13.15 -0.19 8.16
N GLY A 163 -12.98 0.18 6.88
CA GLY A 163 -12.27 -0.63 5.90
C GLY A 163 -10.81 -0.79 6.28
N ALA A 164 -10.32 -2.01 6.19
CA ALA A 164 -8.93 -2.38 6.45
C ALA A 164 -8.03 -2.12 5.24
N MET A 165 -8.44 -1.22 4.32
CA MET A 165 -7.69 -0.82 3.14
C MET A 165 -7.66 0.70 3.01
N CYS A 166 -6.45 1.25 2.94
CA CYS A 166 -6.19 2.64 2.63
C CYS A 166 -5.65 2.76 1.21
N ARG A 167 -5.87 3.89 0.56
CA ARG A 167 -5.20 4.24 -0.69
C ARG A 167 -4.54 5.60 -0.62
N CYS A 168 -3.40 5.74 -1.29
CA CYS A 168 -2.71 6.99 -1.53
C CYS A 168 -2.87 7.38 -3.01
N LEU A 169 -3.47 8.54 -3.27
CA LEU A 169 -3.75 9.00 -4.64
C LEU A 169 -2.52 9.61 -5.34
N ASN A 170 -1.51 10.04 -4.59
CA ASN A 170 -0.31 10.72 -5.09
C ASN A 170 0.97 10.28 -4.33
N PRO A 171 1.31 8.98 -4.33
CA PRO A 171 2.42 8.43 -3.54
C PRO A 171 3.81 8.97 -3.98
N LEU A 172 3.89 9.60 -5.15
CA LEU A 172 5.11 10.22 -5.68
C LEU A 172 5.29 11.70 -5.30
N ALA A 173 4.31 12.32 -4.63
CA ALA A 173 4.28 13.78 -4.49
C ALA A 173 5.33 14.38 -3.54
N PHE A 174 5.93 13.59 -2.63
CA PHE A 174 7.06 14.02 -1.81
C PHE A 174 8.39 13.54 -2.40
N PRO A 175 9.58 14.10 -2.10
CA PRO A 175 9.83 15.51 -1.77
C PRO A 175 9.68 16.46 -2.97
N PHE A 176 9.24 15.96 -4.14
CA PHE A 176 9.39 16.66 -5.43
C PHE A 176 8.15 17.43 -5.92
N GLY A 177 7.00 17.29 -5.26
CA GLY A 177 5.73 17.92 -5.59
C GLY A 177 5.25 18.92 -4.53
N PRO A 178 4.29 19.80 -4.88
CA PRO A 178 3.81 20.86 -4.00
C PRO A 178 2.86 20.36 -2.89
N ALA A 179 2.38 19.12 -2.96
CA ALA A 179 1.44 18.55 -2.01
C ALA A 179 2.00 17.26 -1.38
N PRO A 180 1.73 17.00 -0.09
CA PRO A 180 2.09 15.73 0.55
C PRO A 180 1.27 14.56 -0.05
N PRO A 181 1.70 13.30 0.17
CA PRO A 181 0.89 12.13 -0.11
C PRO A 181 -0.47 12.22 0.60
N TYR A 182 -1.54 12.02 -0.15
CA TYR A 182 -2.94 12.10 0.26
C TYR A 182 -3.46 10.69 0.43
N TRP A 183 -3.82 10.36 1.66
CA TRP A 183 -4.35 9.06 2.05
C TRP A 183 -5.83 9.16 2.38
N GLU A 184 -6.59 8.17 1.91
CA GLU A 184 -7.99 7.99 2.29
C GLU A 184 -8.31 6.51 2.48
N ASN A 185 -9.39 6.23 3.22
CA ASN A 185 -9.92 4.86 3.27
C ASN A 185 -10.51 4.52 1.91
N ALA A 186 -10.15 3.37 1.37
CA ALA A 186 -10.89 2.82 0.25
C ALA A 186 -12.32 2.54 0.77
N PRO A 187 -13.37 3.12 0.17
CA PRO A 187 -14.72 2.98 0.67
C PRO A 187 -15.17 1.53 0.53
N GLU A 188 -15.12 0.79 1.63
CA GLU A 188 -15.69 -0.53 1.70
C GLU A 188 -17.01 -0.47 2.45
N ALA A 189 -18.11 -0.69 1.72
CA ALA A 189 -19.33 -1.20 2.33
C ALA A 189 -19.13 -2.69 2.68
N LEU A 190 -18.11 -3.03 3.47
CA LEU A 190 -18.03 -4.35 4.06
C LEU A 190 -19.27 -4.55 4.94
N ALA A 191 -19.87 -5.74 4.86
CA ALA A 191 -20.92 -6.08 5.80
C ALA A 191 -20.34 -6.08 7.22
N LEU A 192 -21.15 -5.61 8.19
CA LEU A 192 -20.85 -5.65 9.61
C LEU A 192 -20.27 -7.02 10.01
N GLY A 193 -19.04 -7.04 10.54
CA GLY A 193 -18.35 -8.26 11.01
C GLY A 193 -17.26 -8.81 10.08
N GLN A 194 -17.09 -8.28 8.87
CA GLN A 194 -15.99 -8.69 7.99
C GLN A 194 -14.72 -7.89 8.29
N ASN A 195 -13.57 -8.57 8.40
CA ASN A 195 -12.25 -7.97 8.62
C ASN A 195 -11.30 -8.42 7.51
N PHE A 196 -10.53 -7.51 6.92
CA PHE A 196 -9.39 -7.93 6.11
C PHE A 196 -8.18 -8.20 7.01
N GLY A 197 -7.79 -9.47 7.07
CA GLY A 197 -6.59 -9.88 7.80
C GLY A 197 -6.82 -9.93 9.30
N ASP A 198 -7.15 -11.12 9.81
CA ASP A 198 -7.06 -11.38 11.25
C ASP A 198 -5.58 -11.33 11.68
N THR A 199 -5.29 -10.55 12.72
CA THR A 199 -4.01 -10.52 13.45
C THR A 199 -3.49 -11.91 13.86
N ALA A 200 -4.36 -12.92 14.00
CA ALA A 200 -3.98 -14.27 14.42
C ALA A 200 -3.41 -15.14 13.28
N PHE A 201 -3.78 -14.90 12.02
CA PHE A 201 -3.35 -15.72 10.87
C PHE A 201 -2.82 -14.93 9.65
N GLY A 202 -2.86 -13.60 9.70
CA GLY A 202 -1.67 -12.78 9.47
C GLY A 202 -1.23 -12.48 8.04
N GLN A 203 -2.05 -12.68 6.99
CA GLN A 203 -1.73 -12.16 5.65
C GLN A 203 -3.02 -11.78 4.91
N ALA A 204 -3.16 -10.49 4.60
CA ALA A 204 -4.15 -10.00 3.64
C ALA A 204 -3.39 -9.80 2.32
N PHE A 205 -3.73 -10.59 1.33
CA PHE A 205 -3.11 -10.47 0.03
C PHE A 205 -3.96 -9.56 -0.84
N LEU A 206 -3.32 -8.61 -1.51
CA LEU A 206 -3.98 -7.72 -2.46
C LEU A 206 -3.50 -8.07 -3.87
N TRP A 207 -4.44 -8.33 -4.78
CA TRP A 207 -4.14 -8.55 -6.18
C TRP A 207 -4.96 -7.63 -7.06
N GLU A 208 -4.35 -7.10 -8.10
CA GLU A 208 -5.07 -6.40 -9.17
C GLU A 208 -5.41 -7.39 -10.28
N SER A 209 -6.68 -7.42 -10.68
CA SER A 209 -7.06 -7.98 -11.98
C SER A 209 -7.15 -6.84 -12.98
N ASN A 210 -6.19 -6.77 -13.91
CA ASN A 210 -6.21 -5.77 -14.97
C ASN A 210 -7.45 -5.95 -15.86
N GLY A 211 -8.37 -4.99 -15.78
CA GLY A 211 -9.45 -4.77 -16.73
C GLY A 211 -9.30 -3.40 -17.36
N VAL A 212 -9.54 -3.27 -18.66
CA VAL A 212 -9.48 -1.97 -19.35
C VAL A 212 -10.50 -1.03 -18.72
N GLY A 213 -10.03 0.06 -18.10
CA GLY A 213 -10.87 1.15 -17.57
C GLY A 213 -11.45 0.97 -16.17
N THR A 214 -11.11 -0.11 -15.45
CA THR A 214 -11.50 -0.25 -14.03
C THR A 214 -10.42 -1.03 -13.28
N THR A 215 -9.86 -0.43 -12.22
CA THR A 215 -8.99 -1.15 -11.28
C THR A 215 -9.86 -2.03 -10.40
N ARG A 216 -9.68 -3.34 -10.54
CA ARG A 216 -10.33 -4.34 -9.70
C ARG A 216 -9.31 -4.94 -8.77
N LEU A 217 -9.47 -4.67 -7.49
CA LEU A 217 -8.68 -5.27 -6.43
C LEU A 217 -9.39 -6.50 -5.91
N TRP A 218 -8.61 -7.52 -5.60
CA TRP A 218 -9.05 -8.76 -4.99
C TRP A 218 -8.30 -8.94 -3.70
N SER A 219 -8.99 -9.44 -2.68
CA SER A 219 -8.38 -9.81 -1.42
C SER A 219 -9.01 -11.09 -0.89
N ILE A 220 -8.20 -11.91 -0.23
CA ILE A 220 -8.66 -13.12 0.43
C ILE A 220 -8.62 -12.86 1.92
N ASP A 221 -9.76 -13.04 2.57
CA ASP A 221 -9.81 -13.12 4.02
C ASP A 221 -9.44 -14.53 4.45
N SER A 222 -8.40 -14.61 5.27
CA SER A 222 -7.90 -15.84 5.88
C SER A 222 -8.56 -16.13 7.23
N ASN A 223 -9.48 -15.28 7.70
CA ASN A 223 -10.09 -15.43 9.00
C ASN A 223 -10.98 -16.68 9.07
N THR A 224 -10.57 -17.65 9.89
CA THR A 224 -11.35 -18.85 10.17
C THR A 224 -12.35 -18.70 11.33
N GLY A 225 -12.37 -17.54 12.00
CA GLY A 225 -13.13 -17.28 13.23
C GLY A 225 -14.65 -17.40 13.09
N ASP A 226 -15.22 -17.04 11.94
CA ASP A 226 -16.66 -17.10 11.66
C ASP A 226 -17.08 -18.43 11.00
N GLY A 227 -16.59 -19.55 11.52
CA GLY A 227 -16.95 -20.89 11.05
C GLY A 227 -16.12 -21.41 9.87
N GLY A 228 -14.90 -20.90 9.68
CA GLY A 228 -13.90 -21.50 8.80
C GLY A 228 -14.04 -21.22 7.30
N TRP A 229 -14.85 -20.23 6.90
CA TRP A 229 -15.01 -19.88 5.48
C TRP A 229 -13.96 -18.86 5.06
N MET A 230 -13.10 -19.24 4.11
CA MET A 230 -12.25 -18.28 3.40
C MET A 230 -13.13 -17.47 2.43
N GLY A 231 -13.14 -16.15 2.60
CA GLY A 231 -13.84 -15.23 1.70
C GLY A 231 -12.91 -14.70 0.62
N LEU A 232 -13.35 -14.76 -0.65
CA LEU A 232 -12.73 -14.01 -1.74
C LEU A 232 -13.54 -12.75 -1.98
N TYR A 233 -12.92 -11.59 -1.75
CA TYR A 233 -13.53 -10.28 -1.94
C TYR A 233 -12.98 -9.64 -3.21
N HIS A 234 -13.82 -8.84 -3.85
CA HIS A 234 -13.36 -7.86 -4.82
C HIS A 234 -13.78 -6.46 -4.42
N TYR A 235 -12.97 -5.49 -4.81
CA TYR A 235 -13.26 -4.08 -4.74
C TYR A 235 -13.08 -3.52 -6.15
N THR A 236 -14.10 -2.80 -6.64
CA THR A 236 -13.98 -2.04 -7.88
C THR A 236 -13.80 -0.59 -7.50
N ASP A 237 -12.63 -0.04 -7.80
CA ASP A 237 -12.42 1.38 -7.62
C ASP A 237 -13.10 2.15 -8.76
N THR A 238 -14.26 2.72 -8.48
CA THR A 238 -14.95 3.63 -9.42
C THR A 238 -14.47 5.07 -9.32
N LEU A 239 -13.69 5.40 -8.29
CA LEU A 239 -13.09 6.72 -8.07
C LEU A 239 -11.68 6.82 -8.65
N ALA A 240 -11.12 5.70 -9.11
CA ALA A 240 -9.97 5.70 -10.00
C ALA A 240 -10.28 6.30 -11.38
N ASP A 241 -11.53 6.66 -11.68
CA ASP A 241 -11.85 7.61 -12.77
C ASP A 241 -11.20 8.97 -12.47
N CYS A 242 -10.67 9.65 -13.48
CA CYS A 242 -9.80 10.83 -13.35
C CYS A 242 -10.32 11.85 -12.31
N VAL A 243 -9.87 11.73 -11.05
CA VAL A 243 -9.97 12.84 -10.11
C VAL A 243 -9.00 13.87 -10.65
N THR A 244 -9.54 14.84 -11.38
CA THR A 244 -8.77 16.05 -11.67
C THR A 244 -8.53 16.68 -10.31
N LEU A 245 -7.31 16.53 -9.78
CA LEU A 245 -6.87 17.29 -8.61
C LEU A 245 -6.98 18.76 -9.01
N ILE A 246 -8.11 19.38 -8.67
CA ILE A 246 -8.24 20.83 -8.74
C ILE A 246 -7.31 21.32 -7.65
N ALA A 247 -6.08 21.67 -8.02
CA ALA A 247 -5.18 22.40 -7.12
C ALA A 247 -6.00 23.52 -6.48
N PRO A 248 -5.95 23.72 -5.15
CA PRO A 248 -6.71 24.79 -4.53
C PRO A 248 -6.34 26.08 -5.25
N ALA A 249 -7.30 26.65 -5.99
CA ALA A 249 -7.15 27.96 -6.56
C ALA A 249 -6.76 28.85 -5.39
N THR A 250 -5.63 29.54 -5.52
CA THR A 250 -5.17 30.54 -4.55
C THR A 250 -6.32 31.50 -4.26
N GLY A 251 -7.02 31.29 -3.13
CA GLY A 251 -8.15 32.08 -2.66
C GLY A 251 -9.42 31.95 -3.51
N ASP A 252 -10.31 31.01 -3.18
CA ASP A 252 -11.71 31.27 -2.85
C ASP A 252 -12.48 29.95 -2.63
N MET A 253 -13.15 29.85 -1.48
CA MET A 253 -13.95 28.71 -1.06
C MET A 253 -15.28 28.68 -1.85
N ILE A 254 -15.42 27.75 -2.80
CA ILE A 254 -16.70 27.50 -3.50
C ILE A 254 -17.47 26.42 -2.73
N ILE A 255 -18.52 26.81 -2.01
CA ILE A 255 -19.55 25.88 -1.54
C ILE A 255 -20.50 25.63 -2.73
N ALA A 256 -20.40 24.47 -3.37
CA ALA A 256 -21.39 24.03 -4.35
C ALA A 256 -22.65 23.54 -3.61
N PRO A 257 -23.87 23.99 -3.98
CA PRO A 257 -25.09 23.48 -3.38
C PRO A 257 -25.42 22.09 -3.93
N MET A 258 -25.70 21.17 -3.01
CA MET A 258 -26.21 19.83 -3.27
C MET A 258 -27.59 19.92 -3.94
N PRO A 259 -27.90 19.19 -5.03
CA PRO A 259 -29.25 19.19 -5.59
C PRO A 259 -30.18 18.40 -4.67
N ILE A 260 -31.24 19.06 -4.20
CA ILE A 260 -32.38 18.40 -3.56
C ILE A 260 -33.12 17.63 -4.65
N ALA A 261 -33.21 16.31 -4.51
CA ALA A 261 -34.08 15.47 -5.32
C ALA A 261 -35.54 15.88 -5.08
N THR A 262 -36.25 16.22 -6.15
CA THR A 262 -37.71 16.36 -6.18
C THR A 262 -38.38 15.01 -6.33
#